data_AF-V9LJX3-F1
#
_entry.id   AF-V9LJX3-F1
#
_cell.length_a   1.000
_cell.length_b   1.000
_cell.length_c   1.000
_cell.angle_alpha   90.00
_cell.angle_beta   90.00
_cell.angle_gamma   90.00
#
_symmetry.space_group_name_H-M   'P 1'
#
loop_
_entity.id
_entity.type
_entity.pdbx_description
1 polymer ?
#
loop_
_entity_poly.entity_id
_entity_poly.type
_entity_poly.pdbx_seq_one_letter_code
_entity_poly.pdbx_strand_id
1 'polypeptide(L)'
;VGYEPLGPLSPPATIPVWQDRTIASSKLRLLEYSAFVEMQRDPDTYNKHLFVHIGQTNPSYSDPLLEAVDIRQIYDKFPEKKGGLKELFEKGPQNAFFLVKFWADLNSNIQDGPGAFYGVSSQYTSSENMTITCSTKVCSFGKQVVEKVETEYAR
;
A
#
# COMPACT_ATOMS: atom_id res chain seq x y z
N VAL A 1 49.40 -0.11 -30.90
CA VAL A 1 48.22 -0.94 -30.60
C VAL A 1 48.57 -1.86 -29.44
N GLY A 2 47.75 -1.91 -28.38
CA GLY A 2 47.92 -2.84 -27.24
C GLY A 2 47.45 -2.21 -25.92
N TYR A 3 46.15 -1.92 -25.79
CA TYR A 3 45.16 -2.68 -25.00
C TYR A 3 45.33 -2.56 -23.48
N GLU A 4 44.70 -1.53 -22.91
CA GLU A 4 44.35 -1.48 -21.49
C GLU A 4 43.29 -2.54 -21.18
N PRO A 5 43.39 -3.27 -20.05
CA PRO A 5 42.37 -4.22 -19.66
C PRO A 5 41.15 -3.44 -19.15
N LEU A 6 40.02 -3.59 -19.85
CA LEU A 6 38.72 -3.16 -19.35
C LEU A 6 38.48 -3.86 -18.01
N GLY A 7 38.40 -3.07 -16.93
CA GLY A 7 38.00 -3.57 -15.62
C GLY A 7 36.66 -4.31 -15.70
N PRO A 8 36.38 -5.24 -14.77
CA PRO A 8 35.16 -6.03 -14.82
C PRO A 8 33.95 -5.10 -14.89
N LEU A 9 33.17 -5.22 -15.97
CA LEU A 9 31.88 -4.56 -16.10
C LEU A 9 31.05 -4.95 -14.88
N SER A 10 30.72 -3.97 -14.04
CA SER A 10 29.76 -4.15 -12.95
C SER A 10 28.51 -4.83 -13.53
N PRO A 11 27.99 -5.90 -12.91
CA PRO A 11 26.77 -6.51 -13.39
C PRO A 11 25.65 -5.46 -13.46
N PRO A 12 24.76 -5.50 -14.46
CA PRO A 12 23.61 -4.60 -14.48
C PRO A 12 22.88 -4.78 -13.15
N ALA A 13 22.62 -3.66 -12.46
CA ALA A 13 21.91 -3.69 -11.19
C ALA A 13 20.62 -4.49 -11.38
N THR A 14 20.56 -5.68 -10.78
CA THR A 14 19.38 -6.53 -10.93
C THR A 14 18.24 -5.80 -10.24
N ILE A 15 17.19 -5.50 -11.02
CA ILE A 15 15.99 -4.85 -10.50
C ILE A 15 15.53 -5.64 -9.26
N PRO A 16 15.32 -4.97 -8.11
CA PRO A 16 14.85 -5.65 -6.92
C PRO A 16 13.57 -6.41 -7.22
N VAL A 17 13.46 -7.64 -6.71
CA VAL A 17 12.34 -8.56 -7.01
C VAL A 17 10.96 -7.96 -6.79
N TRP A 18 10.85 -7.02 -5.86
CA TRP A 18 9.62 -6.35 -5.47
C TRP A 18 9.21 -5.18 -6.37
N GLN A 19 10.16 -4.63 -7.14
CA GLN A 19 9.91 -3.48 -7.98
C GLN A 19 9.00 -3.89 -9.14
N ASP A 20 7.98 -3.06 -9.40
CA ASP A 20 6.93 -3.28 -10.40
C ASP A 20 6.07 -4.56 -10.20
N ARG A 21 6.28 -5.29 -9.10
CA ARG A 21 5.51 -6.49 -8.72
C ARG A 21 4.72 -6.31 -7.42
N THR A 22 5.11 -5.33 -6.60
CA THR A 22 4.47 -5.04 -5.31
C THR A 22 4.13 -3.56 -5.20
N ILE A 23 3.37 -3.18 -4.16
CA ILE A 23 3.05 -1.77 -3.87
C ILE A 23 4.30 -1.15 -3.23
N ALA A 24 5.19 -0.67 -4.08
CA ALA A 24 6.54 -0.28 -3.73
C ALA A 24 7.03 0.89 -4.56
N SER A 25 7.37 1.99 -3.88
CA SER A 25 8.16 3.07 -4.47
C SER A 25 9.66 2.80 -4.29
N SER A 26 10.51 3.73 -4.73
CA SER A 26 11.94 3.67 -4.48
C SER A 26 12.35 3.78 -3.00
N LYS A 27 11.49 4.33 -2.15
CA LYS A 27 11.80 4.64 -0.75
C LYS A 27 10.96 3.87 0.27
N LEU A 28 9.71 3.56 -0.08
CA LEU A 28 8.74 2.97 0.83
C LEU A 28 7.97 1.85 0.13
N ARG A 29 7.80 0.73 0.82
CA ARG A 29 7.04 -0.43 0.36
C ARG A 29 5.97 -0.81 1.37
N LEU A 30 4.78 -1.16 0.88
CA LEU A 30 3.74 -1.77 1.69
C LEU A 30 4.04 -3.28 1.82
N LEU A 31 4.07 -3.77 3.07
CA LEU A 31 4.24 -5.19 3.37
C LEU A 31 2.91 -5.87 3.64
N GLU A 32 2.06 -5.20 4.42
CA GLU A 32 0.77 -5.72 4.82
C GLU A 32 -0.24 -4.58 4.96
N TYR A 33 -1.48 -4.83 4.54
CA TYR A 33 -2.62 -3.97 4.84
C TYR A 33 -3.83 -4.85 5.12
N SER A 34 -4.51 -4.64 6.22
CA SER A 34 -5.76 -5.33 6.53
C SER A 34 -6.77 -4.40 7.16
N ALA A 35 -8.04 -4.54 6.76
CA ALA A 35 -9.16 -4.01 7.52
C ALA A 35 -9.97 -5.20 8.04
N PHE A 36 -10.29 -5.18 9.32
CA PHE A 36 -10.80 -6.36 10.02
C PHE A 36 -11.79 -5.99 11.10
N VAL A 37 -12.58 -6.98 11.49
CA VAL A 37 -13.32 -6.96 12.75
C VAL A 37 -12.82 -8.12 13.59
N GLU A 38 -12.57 -7.87 14.87
CA GLU A 38 -12.27 -8.91 15.83
C GLU A 38 -13.18 -8.81 17.03
N MET A 39 -13.50 -9.96 17.61
CA MET A 39 -14.29 -10.06 18.82
C MET A 39 -13.64 -11.09 19.73
N GLN A 40 -13.20 -10.63 20.89
CA GLN A 40 -12.73 -11.50 21.95
C GLN A 40 -13.94 -12.12 22.64
N ARG A 41 -14.18 -13.41 22.41
CA ARG A 41 -15.23 -14.15 23.14
C ARG A 41 -14.73 -14.56 24.52
N ASP A 42 -13.52 -15.11 24.57
CA ASP A 42 -12.86 -15.62 25.77
C ASP A 42 -11.34 -15.33 25.69
N PRO A 43 -10.57 -15.40 26.80
CA PRO A 43 -9.14 -15.10 26.81
C PRO A 43 -8.33 -15.87 25.75
N ASP A 44 -8.75 -17.09 25.43
CA ASP A 44 -8.08 -18.01 24.50
C ASP A 44 -8.71 -18.03 23.09
N THR A 45 -9.86 -17.36 22.89
CA THR A 45 -10.59 -17.41 21.60
C THR A 45 -10.78 -16.01 21.02
N TYR A 46 -9.92 -15.68 20.07
CA TYR A 46 -10.01 -14.50 19.21
C TYR A 46 -10.66 -14.87 17.88
N ASN A 47 -11.83 -14.30 17.59
CA ASN A 47 -12.40 -14.38 16.25
C ASN A 47 -11.99 -13.13 15.48
N LYS A 48 -11.31 -13.29 14.34
CA LYS A 48 -10.93 -12.18 13.46
C LYS A 48 -11.41 -12.46 12.04
N HIS A 49 -12.20 -11.54 11.51
CA HIS A 49 -12.66 -11.54 10.13
C HIS A 49 -11.95 -10.43 9.35
N LEU A 50 -11.39 -10.76 8.19
CA LEU A 50 -10.71 -9.80 7.32
C LEU A 50 -11.68 -9.35 6.23
N PHE A 51 -12.07 -8.08 6.23
CA PHE A 51 -12.85 -7.52 5.12
C PHE A 51 -11.98 -7.40 3.87
N VAL A 52 -10.74 -6.95 4.05
CA VAL A 52 -9.74 -6.87 2.99
C VAL A 52 -8.37 -7.23 3.56
N HIS A 53 -7.51 -7.82 2.73
CA HIS A 53 -6.15 -8.16 3.10
C HIS A 53 -5.22 -8.04 1.89
N ILE A 54 -4.07 -7.42 2.10
CA ILE A 54 -2.90 -7.41 1.22
C ILE A 54 -1.75 -7.97 2.03
N GLY A 55 -1.06 -8.97 1.50
CA GLY A 55 0.21 -9.48 2.03
C GLY A 55 1.25 -9.58 0.92
N GLN A 56 2.36 -8.86 1.04
CA GLN A 56 3.42 -8.76 0.02
C GLN A 56 4.82 -9.06 0.59
N THR A 57 4.89 -9.91 1.62
CA THR A 57 6.11 -10.18 2.39
C THR A 57 7.15 -11.01 1.62
N ASN A 58 6.72 -11.88 0.70
CA ASN A 58 7.59 -12.81 -0.02
C ASN A 58 7.46 -12.69 -1.55
N PRO A 59 7.86 -11.56 -2.16
CA PRO A 59 7.81 -11.40 -3.61
C PRO A 59 8.84 -12.30 -4.31
N SER A 60 8.46 -12.81 -5.48
CA SER A 60 9.26 -13.68 -6.33
C SER A 60 9.40 -13.10 -7.74
N TYR A 61 10.50 -13.44 -8.42
CA TYR A 61 10.70 -13.07 -9.83
C TYR A 61 9.69 -13.76 -10.77
N SER A 62 9.01 -14.79 -10.29
CA SER A 62 7.90 -15.46 -10.99
C SER A 62 6.58 -14.71 -10.89
N ASP A 63 6.44 -13.76 -9.95
CA ASP A 63 5.19 -13.01 -9.80
C ASP A 63 4.97 -12.13 -11.03
N PRO A 64 3.74 -11.94 -11.51
CA PRO A 64 3.49 -11.06 -12.65
C PRO A 64 3.84 -9.60 -12.32
N LEU A 65 4.12 -8.82 -13.37
CA LEU A 65 4.22 -7.37 -13.23
C LEU A 65 2.82 -6.79 -12.98
N LEU A 66 2.76 -5.67 -12.25
CA LEU A 66 1.52 -4.94 -12.04
C LEU A 66 1.01 -4.35 -13.36
N GLU A 67 -0.30 -4.44 -13.57
CA GLU A 67 -0.97 -3.82 -14.70
C GLU A 67 -1.03 -2.30 -14.53
N ALA A 68 -0.95 -1.57 -15.64
CA ALA A 68 -1.08 -0.12 -15.65
C ALA A 68 -2.54 0.29 -15.87
N VAL A 69 -3.00 1.27 -15.09
CA VAL A 69 -4.29 1.92 -15.27
C VAL A 69 -4.06 3.40 -15.54
N ASP A 70 -4.72 3.92 -16.58
CA ASP A 70 -4.67 5.34 -16.88
C ASP A 70 -5.38 6.14 -15.77
N ILE A 71 -4.60 6.94 -15.04
CA ILE A 71 -5.07 7.73 -13.90
C ILE A 71 -6.24 8.67 -14.27
N ARG A 72 -6.35 9.08 -15.53
CA ARG A 72 -7.47 9.93 -16.00
C ARG A 72 -8.82 9.26 -15.87
N GLN A 73 -8.86 7.93 -15.84
CA GLN A 73 -10.09 7.15 -15.70
C GLN A 73 -10.66 7.18 -14.28
N ILE A 74 -9.88 7.62 -13.29
CA ILE A 74 -10.28 7.59 -11.88
C ILE A 74 -10.34 8.97 -11.24
N TYR A 75 -10.00 10.07 -11.94
CA TYR A 75 -9.98 11.40 -11.34
C TYR A 75 -11.30 11.80 -10.66
N ASP A 76 -12.44 11.45 -11.27
CA ASP A 76 -13.77 11.76 -10.73
C ASP A 76 -14.12 10.98 -9.44
N LYS A 77 -13.32 9.97 -9.09
CA LYS A 77 -13.48 9.16 -7.86
C LYS A 77 -12.69 9.70 -6.67
N PHE A 78 -11.76 10.64 -6.89
CA PHE A 78 -10.86 11.17 -5.86
C PHE A 78 -10.96 12.70 -5.76
N PRO A 79 -10.46 13.33 -4.68
CA PRO A 79 -10.49 14.78 -4.55
C PRO A 79 -9.78 15.49 -5.71
N GLU A 80 -10.45 16.44 -6.35
CA GLU A 80 -9.93 17.21 -7.50
C GLU A 80 -9.39 18.60 -7.12
N LYS A 81 -9.64 19.06 -5.89
CA LYS A 81 -9.18 20.36 -5.39
C LYS A 81 -7.69 20.33 -5.03
N LYS A 82 -7.18 21.44 -4.49
CA LYS A 82 -5.81 21.56 -4.00
C LYS A 82 -5.43 20.39 -3.08
N GLY A 83 -4.31 19.74 -3.37
CA GLY A 83 -3.86 18.51 -2.70
C GLY A 83 -4.62 17.25 -3.15
N GLY A 84 -5.32 17.32 -4.28
CA GLY A 84 -6.06 16.23 -4.90
C GLY A 84 -5.19 15.29 -5.73
N LEU A 85 -5.77 14.20 -6.23
CA LEU A 85 -5.03 13.12 -6.89
C LEU A 85 -4.23 13.62 -8.10
N LYS A 86 -4.83 14.48 -8.93
CA LYS A 86 -4.17 15.04 -10.12
C LYS A 86 -2.92 15.86 -9.74
N GLU A 87 -3.05 16.80 -8.81
CA GLU A 87 -1.93 17.64 -8.36
C GLU A 87 -0.82 16.81 -7.73
N LEU A 88 -1.19 15.80 -6.92
CA LEU A 88 -0.22 14.89 -6.30
C LEU A 88 0.54 14.07 -7.36
N PHE A 89 -0.15 13.53 -8.35
CA PHE A 89 0.47 12.74 -9.42
C PHE A 89 1.39 13.58 -10.30
N GLU A 90 0.97 14.80 -10.64
CA GLU A 90 1.79 15.76 -11.41
C GLU A 90 3.04 16.18 -10.63
N LYS A 91 2.94 16.34 -9.30
CA LYS A 91 4.08 16.65 -8.43
C LYS A 91 5.03 15.45 -8.28
N GLY A 92 4.49 14.24 -8.25
CA GLY A 92 5.25 12.99 -8.21
C GLY A 92 5.93 12.67 -6.87
N PRO A 93 6.74 11.60 -6.85
CA PRO A 93 7.15 10.79 -8.00
C PRO A 93 6.05 9.85 -8.52
N GLN A 94 5.96 9.66 -9.84
CA GLN A 94 4.85 8.90 -10.47
C GLN A 94 4.85 7.40 -10.13
N ASN A 95 6.03 6.81 -9.89
CA ASN A 95 6.17 5.41 -9.49
C ASN A 95 5.76 5.13 -8.03
N ALA A 96 5.21 6.12 -7.33
CA ALA A 96 4.64 5.96 -5.99
C ALA A 96 3.09 5.91 -6.00
N PHE A 97 2.46 5.85 -7.17
CA PHE A 97 1.01 5.81 -7.31
C PHE A 97 0.53 4.43 -7.73
N PHE A 98 -0.42 3.90 -6.96
CA PHE A 98 -0.98 2.58 -7.16
C PHE A 98 -2.50 2.64 -7.05
N LEU A 99 -3.20 1.80 -7.83
CA LEU A 99 -4.63 1.59 -7.71
C LEU A 99 -4.87 0.15 -7.24
N VAL A 100 -5.52 0.01 -6.09
CA VAL A 100 -5.95 -1.30 -5.58
C VAL A 100 -7.46 -1.42 -5.72
N LYS A 101 -7.91 -2.50 -6.38
CA LYS A 101 -9.33 -2.85 -6.46
C LYS A 101 -9.60 -4.01 -5.50
N PHE A 102 -10.33 -3.75 -4.43
CA PHE A 102 -10.74 -4.78 -3.49
C PHE A 102 -12.06 -5.44 -3.88
N TRP A 103 -12.14 -6.74 -3.61
CA TRP A 103 -13.39 -7.46 -3.41
C TRP A 103 -13.47 -7.75 -1.91
N ALA A 104 -14.23 -6.93 -1.18
CA ALA A 104 -14.32 -7.06 0.26
C ALA A 104 -15.19 -8.26 0.66
N ASP A 105 -14.72 -9.06 1.61
CA ASP A 105 -15.51 -10.14 2.19
C ASP A 105 -16.41 -9.59 3.30
N LEU A 106 -17.71 -9.51 3.01
CA LEU A 106 -18.73 -9.06 3.96
C LEU A 106 -19.43 -10.21 4.68
N ASN A 107 -19.03 -11.46 4.44
CA ASN A 107 -19.64 -12.65 5.02
C ASN A 107 -19.10 -12.93 6.44
N SER A 108 -19.19 -11.93 7.32
CA SER A 108 -18.75 -12.05 8.71
C SER A 108 -19.83 -12.65 9.59
N ASN A 109 -19.45 -13.62 10.43
CA ASN A 109 -20.31 -14.17 11.49
C ASN A 109 -20.15 -13.42 12.82
N ILE A 110 -19.31 -12.38 12.87
CA ILE A 110 -19.14 -11.53 14.05
C ILE A 110 -20.30 -10.54 14.07
N GLN A 111 -21.12 -10.62 15.11
CA GLN A 111 -22.26 -9.73 15.28
C GLN A 111 -21.81 -8.33 15.69
N ASP A 112 -22.45 -7.32 15.11
CA ASP A 112 -22.32 -5.94 15.57
C ASP A 112 -22.84 -5.81 17.00
N GLY A 113 -22.00 -5.30 17.91
CA GLY A 113 -22.37 -5.12 19.31
C GLY A 113 -21.19 -4.81 20.24
N PRO A 114 -21.47 -4.66 21.54
CA PRO A 114 -20.44 -4.44 22.55
C PRO A 114 -19.41 -5.58 22.51
N GLY A 115 -18.13 -5.25 22.28
CA GLY A 115 -17.02 -6.21 22.21
C GLY A 115 -16.49 -6.49 20.80
N ALA A 116 -17.15 -6.01 19.75
CA ALA A 116 -16.59 -6.00 18.40
C ALA A 116 -15.63 -4.81 18.23
N PHE A 117 -14.39 -5.09 17.81
CA PHE A 117 -13.38 -4.09 17.47
C PHE A 117 -13.17 -4.06 15.96
N TYR A 118 -13.39 -2.89 15.37
CA TYR A 118 -13.11 -2.63 13.96
C TYR A 118 -11.76 -1.95 13.82
N GLY A 119 -10.84 -2.61 13.12
CA GLY A 119 -9.46 -2.21 13.03
C GLY A 119 -8.96 -2.11 11.61
N VAL A 120 -7.94 -1.26 11.42
CA VAL A 120 -7.09 -1.25 10.25
C VAL A 120 -5.65 -1.42 10.73
N SER A 121 -4.91 -2.32 10.09
CA SER A 121 -3.48 -2.50 10.32
C SER A 121 -2.73 -2.34 9.00
N SER A 122 -1.59 -1.67 9.05
CA SER A 122 -0.71 -1.50 7.90
C SER A 122 0.75 -1.60 8.33
N GLN A 123 1.56 -2.29 7.54
CA GLN A 123 2.99 -2.44 7.75
C GLN A 123 3.75 -1.95 6.53
N TYR A 124 4.81 -1.18 6.75
CA TYR A 124 5.65 -0.62 5.71
C TYR A 124 7.11 -0.96 5.96
N THR A 125 7.92 -0.97 4.90
CA THR A 125 9.38 -1.06 5.01
C THR A 125 10.05 -0.02 4.12
N SER A 126 11.22 0.43 4.54
CA SER A 126 12.05 1.44 3.88
C SER A 126 13.52 1.09 4.06
N SER A 127 14.35 1.41 3.07
CA SER A 127 15.82 1.30 3.17
C SER A 127 16.44 2.46 3.96
N GLU A 128 15.71 3.55 4.15
CA GLU A 128 16.12 4.73 4.90
C GLU A 128 15.35 4.80 6.22
N ASN A 129 16.03 5.19 7.31
CA ASN A 129 15.36 5.52 8.57
C ASN A 129 14.61 6.85 8.41
N MET A 130 13.29 6.78 8.30
CA MET A 130 12.43 7.95 8.06
C MET A 130 11.22 7.95 8.98
N THR A 131 10.77 9.14 9.33
CA THR A 131 9.43 9.37 9.87
C THR A 131 8.48 9.55 8.70
N ILE A 132 7.39 8.78 8.68
CA ILE A 132 6.36 8.91 7.64
C ILE A 132 5.07 9.46 8.24
N THR A 133 4.32 10.20 7.42
CA THR A 133 2.95 10.63 7.76
C THR A 133 2.00 10.00 6.76
N CYS A 134 1.09 9.16 7.26
CA CYS A 134 0.07 8.48 6.48
C CYS A 134 -1.25 9.26 6.57
N SER A 135 -1.68 9.87 5.46
CA SER A 135 -3.03 10.47 5.33
C SER A 135 -3.96 9.48 4.63
N THR A 136 -5.03 9.10 5.32
CA THR A 136 -6.10 8.24 4.79
C THR A 136 -7.38 9.05 4.65
N LYS A 137 -7.85 9.24 3.41
CA LYS A 137 -9.05 10.03 3.10
C LYS A 137 -10.18 9.13 2.61
N VAL A 138 -11.30 9.14 3.32
CA VAL A 138 -12.53 8.50 2.86
C VAL A 138 -13.29 9.48 1.99
N CYS A 139 -13.63 9.05 0.78
CA CYS A 139 -14.30 9.88 -0.21
C CYS A 139 -15.69 9.32 -0.57
N SER A 140 -16.65 10.21 -0.77
CA SER A 140 -17.97 9.90 -1.31
C SER A 140 -18.21 10.77 -2.54
N PHE A 141 -18.51 10.15 -3.69
CA PHE A 141 -18.65 10.83 -4.99
C PHE A 141 -17.49 11.80 -5.29
N GLY A 142 -16.24 11.35 -5.11
CA GLY A 142 -15.03 12.15 -5.36
C GLY A 142 -14.73 13.24 -4.32
N LYS A 143 -15.55 13.39 -3.28
CA LYS A 143 -15.38 14.42 -2.24
C LYS A 143 -14.91 13.80 -0.93
N GLN A 144 -13.90 14.39 -0.32
CA GLN A 144 -13.42 13.99 1.02
C GLN A 144 -14.53 14.17 2.06
N VAL A 145 -14.79 13.12 2.84
CA VAL A 145 -15.77 13.09 3.95
C VAL A 145 -15.06 13.11 5.29
N VAL A 146 -14.02 12.28 5.44
CA VAL A 146 -13.18 12.23 6.64
C VAL A 146 -11.73 11.95 6.25
N GLU A 147 -10.81 12.42 7.08
CA GLU A 147 -9.39 12.18 6.95
C GLU A 147 -8.81 11.76 8.29
N LYS A 148 -8.02 10.68 8.28
CA LYS A 148 -7.20 10.23 9.40
C LYS A 148 -5.74 10.47 9.03
N VAL A 149 -4.99 11.12 9.91
CA VAL A 149 -3.56 11.37 9.73
C VAL A 149 -2.80 10.71 10.87
N GLU A 150 -1.85 9.85 10.53
CA GLU A 150 -1.01 9.11 11.47
C GLU A 150 0.47 9.38 11.17
N THR A 151 1.29 9.48 12.21
CA THR A 151 2.74 9.65 12.08
C THR A 151 3.41 8.41 12.63
N GLU A 152 4.18 7.73 11.78
CA GLU A 152 4.90 6.51 12.12
C GLU A 152 6.40 6.78 12.13
N TYR A 153 7.07 6.14 13.09
CA TYR A 153 8.52 6.21 13.27
C TYR A 153 9.12 4.83 12.95
N ALA A 154 10.22 4.81 12.20
CA ALA A 154 10.92 3.56 11.89
C ALA A 154 11.36 2.85 13.19
N ARG A 155 11.30 1.52 13.17
CA ARG A 155 11.68 0.64 14.27
C ARG A 155 12.75 -0.35 13.84
#